data_AF-A0A349MJ62-F1
#
_entry.id   AF-A0A349MJ62-F1
#
_cell.length_a   1.000
_cell.length_b   1.000
_cell.length_c   1.000
_cell.angle_alpha   90.00
_cell.angle_beta   90.00
_cell.angle_gamma   90.00
#
_symmetry.space_group_name_H-M   'P 1'
#
loop_
_entity.id
_entity.type
_entity.pdbx_description
1 polymer ?
#
loop_
_entity_poly.entity_id
_entity_poly.type
_entity_poly.pdbx_seq_one_letter_code
_entity_poly.pdbx_strand_id
1 'polypeptide(L)'
;MSIFDLELPKKDLDPLEDQLRLQVGRLSEESRRRYYATIKPLIRDPDTYAVLCWSLGLGLHHVYLRRWWSFLLDLATSVGIYLILVIWMIRGELLFPILLTLGVVLNVFDTFYHAILSQRIVQEHNIRLCQSTLESLAPPTTTLKHRLEGRPTT
;
A
#
# COMPACT_ATOMS: atom_id res chain seq x y z
N MET A 1 -11.32 8.41 -4.32
CA MET A 1 -10.01 8.55 -3.66
C MET A 1 -10.28 8.49 -2.17
N SER A 2 -10.06 7.35 -1.54
CA SER A 2 -10.27 7.21 -0.09
C SER A 2 -9.12 7.93 0.60
N ILE A 3 -9.42 8.98 1.37
CA ILE A 3 -8.42 9.82 2.06
C ILE A 3 -7.66 9.04 3.15
N PHE A 4 -8.24 7.92 3.57
CA PHE A 4 -7.57 6.92 4.39
C PHE A 4 -7.49 5.65 3.54
N ASP A 5 -6.28 5.21 3.19
CA ASP A 5 -6.04 3.85 2.69
C ASP A 5 -6.21 2.81 3.82
N LEU A 6 -7.19 3.01 4.70
CA LEU A 6 -7.76 2.03 5.63
C LEU A 6 -8.65 1.02 4.87
N GLU A 7 -8.29 0.70 3.62
CA GLU A 7 -8.83 -0.50 2.99
C GLU A 7 -8.21 -1.68 3.72
N LEU A 8 -9.03 -2.31 4.58
CA LEU A 8 -8.66 -3.57 5.19
C LEU A 8 -8.18 -4.51 4.09
N PRO A 9 -6.95 -5.05 4.19
CA PRO A 9 -6.48 -6.03 3.24
C PRO A 9 -7.53 -7.13 3.17
N LYS A 10 -7.85 -7.58 1.95
CA LYS A 10 -8.86 -8.61 1.76
C LYS A 10 -8.56 -9.78 2.69
N LYS A 11 -9.61 -10.25 3.37
CA LYS A 11 -9.51 -11.28 4.43
C LYS A 11 -8.90 -12.58 3.92
N ASP A 12 -9.08 -12.88 2.64
CA ASP A 12 -8.57 -14.07 1.99
C ASP A 12 -8.01 -13.73 0.60
N LEU A 13 -6.69 -13.83 0.48
CA LEU A 13 -5.93 -13.55 -0.75
C LEU A 13 -5.40 -14.84 -1.40
N ASP A 14 -5.42 -15.95 -0.67
CA ASP A 14 -4.84 -17.22 -1.13
C ASP A 14 -5.56 -17.77 -2.37
N PRO A 15 -6.91 -17.77 -2.46
CA PRO A 15 -7.61 -18.19 -3.68
C PRO A 15 -7.25 -17.34 -4.89
N LEU A 16 -6.97 -16.05 -4.69
CA LEU A 16 -6.61 -15.13 -5.76
C LEU A 16 -5.18 -15.39 -6.24
N GLU A 17 -4.27 -15.70 -5.32
CA GLU A 17 -2.91 -16.11 -5.63
C GLU A 17 -2.88 -17.46 -6.38
N ASP A 18 -3.67 -18.44 -5.95
CA ASP A 18 -3.77 -19.73 -6.61
C ASP A 18 -4.38 -19.62 -8.02
N GLN A 19 -5.40 -18.77 -8.19
CA GLN A 19 -5.95 -18.47 -9.52
C GLN A 19 -4.89 -17.86 -10.44
N LEU A 20 -4.06 -16.95 -9.93
CA LEU A 20 -2.95 -16.37 -10.71
C LEU A 20 -1.92 -17.43 -11.10
N ARG A 21 -1.54 -18.31 -10.17
CA ARG A 21 -0.61 -19.42 -10.47
C ARG A 21 -1.14 -20.32 -11.57
N LEU A 22 -2.44 -20.65 -11.55
CA LEU A 22 -3.09 -21.43 -12.61
C LEU A 22 -3.08 -20.70 -13.95
N GLN A 23 -3.33 -19.39 -13.98
CA GLN A 23 -3.31 -18.60 -15.21
C GLN A 23 -1.90 -18.50 -15.81
N VAL A 24 -0.88 -18.26 -14.97
CA VAL A 24 0.52 -18.26 -15.38
C VAL A 24 0.96 -19.63 -15.89
N GLY A 25 0.45 -20.71 -15.28
CA GLY A 25 0.70 -22.09 -15.73
C GLY A 25 0.15 -22.40 -17.12
N ARG A 26 -0.83 -21.64 -17.62
CA ARG A 26 -1.42 -21.79 -18.96
C ARG A 26 -0.70 -20.98 -20.05
N LEU A 27 0.27 -20.14 -19.68
CA LEU A 27 1.07 -19.40 -20.64
C LEU A 27 1.96 -20.34 -21.45
N SER A 28 2.29 -19.95 -22.68
CA SER A 28 3.36 -20.59 -23.45
C SER A 28 4.70 -20.49 -22.71
N GLU A 29 5.65 -21.37 -23.02
CA GLU A 29 6.95 -21.37 -22.36
C GLU A 29 7.67 -20.02 -22.49
N GLU A 30 7.61 -19.41 -23.68
CA GLU A 30 8.20 -18.11 -23.95
C GLU A 30 7.54 -16.98 -23.13
N SER A 31 6.20 -16.92 -23.12
CA SER A 31 5.46 -15.91 -22.35
C SER A 31 5.66 -16.09 -20.85
N ARG A 32 5.70 -17.34 -20.37
CA ARG A 32 5.97 -17.66 -18.96
C ARG A 32 7.37 -17.23 -18.54
N ARG A 33 8.38 -17.43 -19.40
CA ARG A 33 9.75 -16.96 -19.14
C ARG A 33 9.82 -15.43 -19.05
N ARG A 34 9.17 -14.72 -19.97
CA ARG A 34 9.10 -13.24 -19.94
C ARG A 34 8.37 -12.72 -18.71
N TYR A 35 7.27 -13.38 -18.31
CA TYR A 35 6.52 -13.07 -17.09
C TYR A 35 7.40 -13.12 -15.85
N TYR A 36 8.07 -14.26 -15.61
CA TYR A 36 8.92 -14.39 -14.42
C TYR A 36 10.14 -13.47 -14.45
N ALA A 37 10.73 -13.20 -15.62
CA ALA A 37 11.81 -12.23 -15.75
C ALA A 37 11.38 -10.81 -15.35
N THR A 38 10.13 -10.44 -15.67
CA THR A 38 9.56 -9.13 -15.36
C THR A 38 9.18 -9.00 -13.89
N ILE A 39 8.58 -10.04 -13.30
CA ILE A 39 8.05 -10.00 -11.93
C ILE A 39 9.13 -10.18 -10.87
N LYS A 40 10.11 -11.06 -11.11
CA LYS A 40 11.13 -11.41 -10.11
C LYS A 40 11.76 -10.20 -9.38
N PRO A 41 12.16 -9.10 -10.07
CA PRO A 41 12.72 -7.93 -9.39
C PRO A 41 11.69 -6.99 -8.75
N LEU A 42 10.40 -7.17 -9.03
CA LEU A 42 9.32 -6.27 -8.61
C LEU A 42 8.56 -6.78 -7.37
N ILE A 43 8.61 -8.09 -7.10
CA ILE A 43 8.01 -8.69 -5.90
C ILE A 43 8.60 -8.06 -4.64
N ARG A 44 7.70 -7.70 -3.73
CA ARG A 44 8.02 -7.07 -2.46
C ARG A 44 7.93 -8.07 -1.33
N ASP A 45 8.76 -7.85 -0.31
CA ASP A 45 8.87 -8.71 0.86
C ASP A 45 8.14 -8.10 2.07
N PRO A 46 7.24 -8.85 2.74
CA PRO A 46 6.55 -8.38 3.93
C PRO A 46 7.46 -7.94 5.07
N ASP A 47 8.56 -8.66 5.30
CA ASP A 47 9.44 -8.39 6.44
C ASP A 47 10.18 -7.07 6.23
N THR A 48 10.69 -6.83 5.02
CA THR A 48 11.26 -5.55 4.61
C THR A 48 10.24 -4.41 4.80
N TYR A 49 8.98 -4.62 4.44
CA TYR A 49 7.92 -3.61 4.63
C TYR A 49 7.66 -3.33 6.12
N ALA A 50 7.60 -4.36 6.96
CA ALA A 50 7.44 -4.21 8.41
C ALA A 50 8.60 -3.42 9.03
N VAL A 51 9.84 -3.71 8.64
CA VAL A 51 11.03 -2.95 9.08
C VAL A 51 10.92 -1.47 8.67
N LEU A 52 10.40 -1.17 7.48
CA LEU A 52 10.19 0.22 7.03
C LEU A 52 9.10 0.95 7.83
N CYS A 53 8.10 0.23 8.35
CA CYS A 53 7.12 0.84 9.26
C CYS A 53 7.79 1.33 10.54
N TRP A 54 8.69 0.53 11.13
CA TRP A 54 9.34 0.87 12.40
C TRP A 54 10.53 1.82 12.30
N SER A 55 11.24 1.83 11.16
CA SER A 55 12.55 2.49 11.06
C SER A 55 12.52 4.00 10.86
N LEU A 56 11.40 4.58 10.40
CA LEU A 56 11.38 6.02 10.11
C LEU A 56 10.09 6.78 10.46
N GLY A 57 8.94 6.14 10.65
CA GLY A 57 7.68 6.81 11.08
C GLY A 57 7.13 7.92 10.14
N LEU A 58 7.88 8.33 9.12
CA LEU A 58 7.54 9.41 8.17
C LEU A 58 6.88 8.88 6.88
N GLY A 59 6.17 7.75 6.95
CA GLY A 59 5.48 7.18 5.79
C GLY A 59 6.37 6.50 4.74
N LEU A 60 7.65 6.22 5.01
CA LEU A 60 8.54 5.56 4.04
C LEU A 60 8.04 4.19 3.56
N HIS A 61 7.29 3.49 4.40
CA HIS A 61 6.68 2.21 4.04
C HIS A 61 5.74 2.37 2.82
N HIS A 62 5.09 3.53 2.65
CA HIS A 62 4.30 3.82 1.45
C HIS A 62 5.16 3.94 0.17
N VAL A 63 6.38 4.48 0.29
CA VAL A 63 7.33 4.61 -0.84
C VAL A 63 7.72 3.22 -1.36
N TYR A 64 7.91 2.25 -0.46
CA TYR A 64 8.28 0.88 -0.84
C TYR A 64 7.26 0.23 -1.78
N LEU A 65 5.96 0.47 -1.53
CA LEU A 65 4.86 0.00 -2.37
C LEU A 65 4.49 0.98 -3.49
N ARG A 66 5.30 2.03 -3.71
CA ARG A 66 5.10 3.09 -4.72
C ARG A 66 3.80 3.88 -4.54
N ARG A 67 3.30 3.98 -3.31
CA ARG A 67 2.11 4.77 -2.93
C ARG A 67 2.52 6.21 -2.59
N TRP A 68 2.89 6.98 -3.62
CA TRP A 68 3.44 8.33 -3.46
C TRP A 68 2.48 9.32 -2.78
N TRP A 69 1.18 9.16 -3.00
CA TRP A 69 0.19 10.07 -2.43
C TRP A 69 0.04 9.88 -0.92
N SER A 70 -0.04 8.63 -0.46
CA SER A 70 -0.05 8.28 0.97
C SER A 70 1.24 8.76 1.65
N PHE A 71 2.40 8.57 1.01
CA PHE A 71 3.67 9.13 1.51
C PHE A 71 3.63 10.66 1.65
N LEU A 72 3.08 11.39 0.68
CA LEU A 72 3.03 12.85 0.74
C LEU A 72 2.11 13.34 1.88
N LEU A 73 0.99 12.66 2.11
CA LEU A 73 0.06 12.98 3.20
C LEU A 73 0.72 12.74 4.57
N ASP A 74 1.41 11.61 4.73
CA ASP A 74 2.15 11.30 5.95
C ASP A 74 3.28 12.30 6.21
N LEU A 75 4.00 12.66 5.15
CA LEU A 75 5.07 13.65 5.24
C LEU A 75 4.52 15.02 5.62
N ALA A 76 3.43 15.47 4.98
CA ALA A 76 2.79 16.75 5.29
C ALA A 76 2.25 16.77 6.73
N THR A 77 1.63 15.68 7.18
CA THR A 77 1.12 15.54 8.55
C THR A 77 2.26 15.57 9.56
N SER A 78 3.33 14.81 9.31
CA SER A 78 4.52 14.78 10.18
C SER A 78 5.17 16.16 10.28
N VAL A 79 5.38 16.84 9.16
CA VAL A 79 5.91 18.22 9.14
C VAL A 79 4.97 19.18 9.87
N GLY A 80 3.66 19.05 9.68
CA GLY A 80 2.65 19.84 10.39
C GLY A 80 2.73 19.66 11.91
N ILE A 81 2.90 18.43 12.40
CA ILE A 81 3.10 18.13 13.82
C ILE A 81 4.34 18.84 14.36
N TYR A 82 5.48 18.78 13.65
CA TYR A 82 6.69 19.49 14.06
C TYR A 82 6.52 21.01 14.08
N LEU A 83 5.83 21.59 13.09
CA LEU A 83 5.55 23.02 13.05
C LEU A 83 4.65 23.46 14.22
N ILE A 84 3.59 22.70 14.50
CA ILE A 84 2.69 22.93 15.63
C ILE A 84 3.47 22.86 16.96
N LEU A 85 4.36 21.88 17.11
CA LEU A 85 5.21 21.75 18.29
C LEU A 85 6.08 23.00 18.51
N VAL A 86 6.77 23.46 17.47
CA VAL A 86 7.62 24.66 17.55
C VAL A 86 6.81 25.91 17.89
N ILE A 87 5.65 26.10 17.24
CA ILE A 87 4.77 27.24 17.52
C ILE A 87 4.26 27.19 18.97
N TRP A 88 3.89 26.00 19.45
CA TRP A 88 3.45 25.82 20.84
C TRP A 88 4.55 26.18 21.84
N MET A 89 5.79 25.74 21.61
CA MET A 89 6.92 26.08 22.49
C MET A 89 7.14 27.60 22.59
N ILE A 90 6.80 28.37 21.54
CA ILE A 90 6.94 29.83 21.52
C ILE A 90 5.73 30.52 22.15
N ARG A 91 4.50 30.05 21.89
CA ARG A 91 3.24 30.76 22.20
C ARG A 91 2.53 30.25 23.45
N GLY A 92 2.73 28.99 23.83
CA GLY A 92 2.14 28.39 25.04
C GLY A 92 0.62 28.12 25.01
N GLU A 93 -0.05 28.31 23.88
CA GLU A 93 -1.51 28.15 23.76
C GLU A 93 -1.99 26.70 23.94
N LEU A 94 -3.14 26.50 24.60
CA LEU A 94 -3.69 25.18 24.94
C LEU A 94 -4.24 24.38 23.74
N LEU A 95 -4.57 25.04 22.63
CA LEU A 95 -5.08 24.37 21.42
C LEU A 95 -4.02 23.50 20.75
N PHE A 96 -2.74 23.89 20.80
CA PHE A 96 -1.66 23.18 20.11
C PHE A 96 -1.36 21.79 20.69
N PRO A 97 -1.34 21.56 22.01
CA PRO A 97 -1.22 20.22 22.58
C PRO A 97 -2.30 19.25 22.11
N ILE A 98 -3.54 19.71 21.92
CA ILE A 98 -4.65 18.87 21.45
C ILE A 98 -4.40 18.43 20.01
N LEU A 99 -4.07 19.37 19.13
CA LEU A 99 -3.76 19.09 17.73
C LEU A 99 -2.51 18.20 17.58
N LEU A 100 -1.48 18.46 18.39
CA LEU A 100 -0.27 17.65 18.45
C LEU A 100 -0.60 16.21 18.85
N THR A 101 -1.37 16.03 19.92
CA THR A 101 -1.77 14.70 20.42
C THR A 101 -2.57 13.96 19.35
N LEU A 102 -3.54 14.61 18.71
CA LEU A 102 -4.32 14.00 17.64
C LEU A 102 -3.43 13.57 16.46
N GLY A 103 -2.53 14.45 16.01
CA GLY A 103 -1.61 14.13 14.91
C GLY A 103 -0.69 12.95 15.21
N VAL A 104 -0.10 12.92 16.40
CA VAL A 104 0.75 11.80 16.85
C VAL A 104 -0.04 10.50 16.93
N VAL A 105 -1.24 10.52 17.50
CA VAL A 105 -2.10 9.32 17.60
C VAL A 105 -2.44 8.79 16.21
N LEU A 106 -2.81 9.65 15.26
CA LEU A 106 -3.13 9.22 13.90
C LEU A 106 -1.90 8.61 13.20
N ASN A 107 -0.73 9.23 13.30
CA ASN A 107 0.49 8.74 12.66
C ASN A 107 1.00 7.41 13.28
N VAL A 108 0.95 7.28 14.61
CA VAL A 108 1.28 6.04 15.31
C VAL A 108 0.29 4.94 14.97
N PHE A 109 -1.01 5.25 14.96
CA PHE A 109 -2.04 4.29 14.59
C PHE A 109 -1.84 3.76 13.16
N ASP A 110 -1.57 4.65 12.21
CA ASP A 110 -1.28 4.29 10.83
C ASP A 110 -0.07 3.36 10.72
N THR A 111 1.06 3.77 11.32
CA THR A 111 2.30 2.97 11.33
C THR A 111 2.08 1.59 11.93
N PHE A 112 1.37 1.53 13.06
CA PHE A 112 1.09 0.28 13.76
C PHE A 112 0.15 -0.63 12.96
N TYR A 113 -0.89 -0.06 12.36
CA TYR A 113 -1.81 -0.76 11.47
C TYR A 113 -1.07 -1.39 10.29
N HIS A 114 -0.21 -0.61 9.62
CA HIS A 114 0.59 -1.08 8.49
C HIS A 114 1.63 -2.14 8.90
N ALA A 115 2.22 -2.04 10.09
CA ALA A 115 3.15 -3.03 10.60
C ALA A 115 2.47 -4.39 10.85
N ILE A 116 1.31 -4.40 11.52
CA ILE A 116 0.55 -5.62 11.82
C ILE A 116 0.07 -6.30 10.54
N LEU A 117 -0.38 -5.50 9.57
CA LEU A 117 -0.98 -6.00 8.34
C LEU A 117 0.03 -6.13 7.18
N SER A 118 1.32 -5.96 7.45
CA SER A 118 2.42 -6.00 6.48
C SER A 118 2.31 -7.18 5.50
N GLN A 119 2.10 -8.40 6.01
CA GLN A 119 1.93 -9.60 5.19
C GLN A 119 0.81 -9.47 4.16
N ARG A 120 -0.40 -9.06 4.59
CA ARG A 120 -1.55 -8.96 3.70
C ARG A 120 -1.42 -7.80 2.72
N ILE A 121 -0.91 -6.66 3.18
CA ILE A 121 -0.73 -5.47 2.34
C ILE A 121 0.27 -5.75 1.22
N VAL A 122 1.37 -6.42 1.55
CA VAL A 122 2.38 -6.80 0.56
C VAL A 122 1.88 -7.92 -0.35
N GLN A 123 1.17 -8.93 0.17
CA GLN A 123 0.55 -9.98 -0.65
C GLN A 123 -0.42 -9.37 -1.66
N GLU A 124 -1.29 -8.46 -1.24
CA GLU A 124 -2.21 -7.76 -2.14
C GLU A 124 -1.47 -6.95 -3.21
N HIS A 125 -0.42 -6.22 -2.83
CA HIS A 125 0.40 -5.48 -3.77
C HIS A 125 1.04 -6.40 -4.82
N ASN A 126 1.61 -7.53 -4.37
CA ASN A 126 2.24 -8.52 -5.24
C ASN A 126 1.23 -9.19 -6.17
N ILE A 127 0.03 -9.50 -5.69
CA ILE A 127 -1.08 -10.03 -6.50
C ILE A 127 -1.48 -9.05 -7.61
N ARG A 128 -1.67 -7.76 -7.27
CA ARG A 128 -2.01 -6.72 -8.25
C ARG A 128 -0.91 -6.56 -9.30
N LEU A 129 0.35 -6.61 -8.86
CA LEU A 129 1.51 -6.58 -9.74
C LEU A 129 1.53 -7.79 -10.70
N CYS A 130 1.29 -8.99 -10.16
CA CYS A 130 1.15 -10.23 -10.94
C CYS A 130 0.06 -10.12 -12.01
N GLN A 131 -1.13 -9.65 -11.63
CA GLN A 131 -2.25 -9.42 -12.54
C GLN A 131 -1.88 -8.45 -13.66
N SER A 132 -1.38 -7.27 -13.32
CA SER A 132 -1.03 -6.24 -14.33
C SER A 132 0.07 -6.69 -15.29
N THR A 133 1.01 -7.52 -14.82
CA THR A 133 2.08 -8.07 -15.67
C THR A 133 1.57 -9.20 -16.56
N LEU A 134 0.63 -10.00 -16.07
CA LEU A 134 -0.03 -11.03 -16.88
C LEU A 134 -0.86 -10.38 -18.00
N GLU A 135 -1.62 -9.34 -17.66
CA GLU A 135 -2.42 -8.57 -18.62
C GLU A 135 -1.57 -7.89 -19.69
N SER A 136 -0.38 -7.38 -19.35
CA SER A 136 0.52 -6.74 -20.31
C SER A 136 1.21 -7.72 -21.28
N LEU A 137 1.27 -9.01 -20.92
CA LEU A 137 1.85 -10.07 -21.74
C LEU A 137 0.80 -10.87 -22.52
N ALA A 138 -0.47 -10.76 -22.14
CA ALA A 138 -1.58 -11.31 -22.91
C ALA A 138 -1.86 -10.41 -24.14
N PRO A 139 -2.19 -10.97 -25.32
CA PRO A 139 -2.67 -10.17 -26.44
C PRO A 139 -3.91 -9.37 -26.02
N PRO A 140 -4.16 -8.18 -26.61
CA PRO A 140 -5.22 -7.28 -26.17
C PRO A 140 -6.60 -7.84 -26.51
N THR A 141 -7.11 -8.72 -25.66
CA THR A 141 -8.46 -9.25 -25.76
C THR A 141 -9.14 -9.14 -24.40
N THR A 142 -10.04 -8.16 -24.33
CA THR A 142 -11.13 -8.02 -23.36
C THR A 142 -10.75 -7.57 -21.95
N THR A 143 -10.59 -6.25 -21.83
CA THR A 143 -11.11 -5.40 -20.74
C THR A 143 -11.79 -6.13 -19.56
N LEU A 144 -10.99 -6.53 -18.56
CA LEU A 144 -11.46 -6.82 -17.21
C LEU A 144 -11.63 -5.56 -16.34
N LYS A 145 -11.76 -4.37 -16.97
CA LYS A 145 -12.12 -3.13 -16.27
C LYS A 145 -13.51 -3.15 -15.64
N HIS A 146 -14.41 -4.05 -16.07
CA HIS A 146 -15.79 -4.07 -15.58
C HIS A 146 -16.00 -4.80 -14.24
N ARG A 147 -14.98 -5.44 -13.63
CA ARG A 147 -15.19 -6.21 -12.38
C ARG A 147 -14.75 -5.49 -11.10
N LEU A 148 -14.13 -4.32 -11.20
CA LEU A 148 -13.79 -3.48 -10.02
C LEU A 148 -14.74 -2.28 -9.83
N GLU A 149 -15.63 -2.00 -10.78
CA GLU A 149 -16.67 -0.94 -10.67
C GLU A 149 -18.03 -1.47 -10.19
N GLY A 150 -18.14 -2.76 -9.87
CA GLY A 150 -19.35 -3.37 -9.31
C GLY A 150 -19.54 -3.09 -7.82
N ARG A 151 -19.67 -1.80 -7.43
CA ARG A 151 -20.25 -1.43 -6.14
C ARG A 151 -21.73 -1.13 -6.38
N PRO A 152 -22.69 -1.91 -5.85
CA PRO A 152 -24.08 -1.49 -5.88
C PRO A 152 -24.21 -0.21 -5.05
N THR A 153 -24.62 0.86 -5.72
CA THR A 153 -25.23 2.02 -5.06
C THR A 153 -26.64 1.62 -4.64
N THR A 154 -26.77 1.22 -3.39
CA THR A 154 -28.02 1.29 -2.63
C THR A 154 -27.68 1.74 -1.22
#